data_AF-A0AA89B2Y2-F1
#
_entry.id   AF-A0AA89B2Y2-F1
#
_cell.length_a   1.000
_cell.length_b   1.000
_cell.length_c   1.000
_cell.angle_alpha   90.00
_cell.angle_beta   90.00
_cell.angle_gamma   90.00
#
_symmetry.space_group_name_H-M   'P 1'
#
loop_
_entity.id
_entity.type
_entity.pdbx_description
1 polymer ?
#
loop_
_entity_poly.entity_id
_entity_poly.type
_entity_poly.pdbx_seq_one_letter_code
_entity_poly.pdbx_strand_id
1 'polypeptide(L)'
;MARFVSWRSEGHGLMPFGMGRRSCPGASLAQGVVGLALASLIQCFEWERMTENQIDLTEGTGLSLPKLEPLVALCRVPHIMDKIL
;
A
#
# COMPACT_ATOMS: atom_id res chain seq x y z
N MET A 1 -17.24 2.60 7.41
CA MET A 1 -17.64 3.11 6.08
C MET A 1 -16.36 3.44 5.31
N ALA A 2 -15.87 2.49 4.51
CA ALA A 2 -14.56 2.62 3.85
C ALA A 2 -14.63 3.69 2.76
N ARG A 3 -13.97 4.83 2.96
CA ARG A 3 -13.78 5.85 1.91
C ARG A 3 -12.63 5.38 1.01
N PHE A 4 -12.90 4.43 0.12
CA PHE A 4 -12.09 4.30 -1.09
C PHE A 4 -12.47 5.48 -2.00
N VAL A 5 -11.70 6.56 -1.91
CA VAL A 5 -11.89 7.72 -2.78
C VAL A 5 -11.67 7.24 -4.21
N SER A 6 -12.71 7.33 -5.05
CA SER A 6 -12.54 7.10 -6.47
C SER A 6 -11.54 8.13 -6.98
N TRP A 7 -10.42 7.66 -7.52
CA TRP A 7 -9.39 8.51 -8.12
C TRP A 7 -9.92 9.31 -9.34
N ARG A 8 -11.11 8.92 -9.85
CA ARG A 8 -11.82 9.55 -10.97
C ARG A 8 -12.84 10.63 -10.55
N SER A 9 -12.87 11.07 -9.29
CA SER A 9 -13.85 12.08 -8.88
C SER A 9 -13.52 13.46 -9.44
N GLU A 10 -14.36 13.94 -10.36
CA GLU A 10 -14.45 15.34 -10.74
C GLU A 10 -14.74 16.17 -9.47
N GLY A 11 -13.75 16.95 -9.03
CA GLY A 11 -13.90 17.90 -7.92
C GLY A 11 -13.33 17.43 -6.58
N HIS A 12 -12.00 17.55 -6.45
CA HIS A 12 -11.22 17.58 -5.19
C HIS A 12 -11.01 16.22 -4.47
N GLY A 13 -10.53 15.21 -5.22
CA GLY A 13 -10.03 13.94 -4.68
C GLY A 13 -8.52 13.93 -4.36
N LEU A 14 -8.05 12.83 -3.76
CA LEU A 14 -6.62 12.51 -3.58
C LEU A 14 -5.88 12.51 -4.93
N MET A 15 -4.74 13.22 -5.02
CA MET A 15 -3.91 13.31 -6.24
C MET A 15 -2.51 12.69 -6.07
N PRO A 16 -2.38 11.41 -5.70
CA PRO A 16 -1.07 10.78 -5.43
C PRO A 16 -0.18 10.69 -6.67
N PHE A 17 -0.76 10.79 -7.87
CA PHE A 17 -0.04 10.74 -9.15
C PHE A 17 -0.09 12.08 -9.92
N GLY A 18 -0.52 13.16 -9.26
CA GLY A 18 -0.76 14.45 -9.91
C GLY A 18 -1.96 14.44 -10.87
N MET A 19 -2.14 15.54 -11.60
CA MET A 19 -3.26 15.77 -12.51
C MET A 19 -2.83 16.57 -13.75
N GLY A 20 -3.57 16.40 -14.86
CA GLY A 20 -3.35 17.15 -16.10
C GLY A 20 -2.15 16.65 -16.90
N ARG A 21 -1.53 17.53 -17.70
CA ARG A 21 -0.47 17.17 -18.67
C ARG A 21 0.85 16.69 -18.05
N ARG A 22 1.05 16.90 -16.73
CA ARG A 22 2.24 16.47 -15.98
C ARG A 22 1.91 15.37 -14.96
N SER A 23 0.76 14.71 -15.10
CA SER A 23 0.46 13.54 -14.27
C SER A 23 1.48 12.43 -14.50
N CYS A 24 1.64 11.57 -13.50
CA CYS A 24 2.56 10.44 -13.58
C CYS A 24 2.16 9.53 -14.76
N PRO A 25 3.03 9.32 -15.75
CA PRO A 25 2.72 8.42 -16.87
C PRO A 25 2.56 6.97 -16.43
N GLY A 26 3.11 6.60 -15.26
CA GLY A 26 2.98 5.28 -14.65
C GLY A 26 1.77 5.11 -13.73
N ALA A 27 0.85 6.08 -13.64
CA ALA A 27 -0.26 6.02 -12.68
C ALA A 27 -1.14 4.75 -12.85
N SER A 28 -1.52 4.42 -14.08
CA SER A 28 -2.34 3.22 -14.37
C SER A 28 -1.62 1.92 -14.02
N LEU A 29 -0.33 1.84 -14.37
CA LEU A 29 0.51 0.70 -14.02
C LEU A 29 0.65 0.56 -12.50
N ALA A 30 0.96 1.64 -11.79
CA ALA A 30 1.08 1.64 -10.34
C ALA A 30 -0.21 1.18 -9.66
N GLN A 31 -1.37 1.63 -10.13
CA GLN A 31 -2.66 1.16 -9.61
C GLN A 31 -2.87 -0.35 -9.78
N GLY A 32 -2.54 -0.89 -10.96
CA GLY A 32 -2.64 -2.33 -11.21
C GLY A 32 -1.66 -3.14 -10.35
N VAL A 33 -0.39 -2.73 -10.33
CA VAL A 33 0.68 -3.43 -9.61
C VAL A 33 0.46 -3.39 -8.10
N VAL A 34 0.13 -2.22 -7.54
CA VAL A 34 -0.13 -2.09 -6.10
C VAL A 34 -1.36 -2.91 -5.71
N GLY A 35 -2.42 -2.88 -6.51
CA GLY A 35 -3.62 -3.69 -6.27
C GLY A 35 -3.32 -5.19 -6.26
N LEU A 36 -2.59 -5.68 -7.27
CA LEU A 36 -2.20 -7.10 -7.37
C LEU A 36 -1.26 -7.51 -6.23
N ALA A 37 -0.24 -6.70 -5.94
CA ALA A 37 0.70 -6.98 -4.86
C ALA A 37 -0.02 -7.07 -3.50
N LEU A 38 -0.90 -6.12 -3.20
CA LEU A 38 -1.70 -6.16 -1.97
C LEU A 38 -2.63 -7.37 -1.91
N ALA A 39 -3.31 -7.70 -3.03
CA ALA A 39 -4.16 -8.88 -3.09
C ALA A 39 -3.38 -10.16 -2.82
N SER A 40 -2.20 -10.33 -3.43
CA SER A 40 -1.32 -11.46 -3.18
C SER A 40 -0.84 -11.52 -1.73
N LEU A 41 -0.42 -10.39 -1.15
CA LEU A 41 0.04 -10.33 0.23
C LEU A 41 -1.06 -10.68 1.24
N ILE A 42 -2.30 -10.23 0.99
CA ILE A 42 -3.45 -10.54 1.85
C ILE A 42 -3.89 -12.00 1.68
N GLN A 43 -3.88 -12.52 0.45
CA GLN A 43 -4.32 -13.88 0.16
C GLN A 43 -3.35 -14.95 0.66
N CYS A 44 -2.05 -14.67 0.59
CA CYS A 44 -1.00 -15.66 0.86
C CYS A 44 -0.42 -15.58 2.27
N PHE A 45 -0.73 -14.54 3.05
CA PHE A 45 -0.14 -14.36 4.37
C PHE A 45 -1.15 -13.85 5.40
N GLU A 46 -1.07 -14.42 6.60
CA GLU A 46 -1.62 -13.84 7.81
C GLU A 46 -0.58 -12.89 8.42
N TRP A 47 -1.02 -11.69 8.80
CA TRP A 47 -0.13 -10.63 9.27
C TRP A 47 -0.34 -10.35 10.76
N GLU A 48 0.74 -10.28 11.51
CA GLU A 48 0.76 -9.89 12.92
C GLU A 48 1.70 -8.70 13.14
N ARG A 49 1.33 -7.82 14.09
CA ARG A 49 2.18 -6.67 14.44
C ARG A 49 3.32 -7.10 15.35
N MET A 50 4.47 -6.45 15.19
CA MET A 50 5.60 -6.60 16.12
C MET A 50 5.29 -6.00 17.50
N THR A 51 4.43 -4.99 17.56
CA THR A 51 4.06 -4.28 18.80
C THR A 51 2.66 -3.65 18.63
N GLU A 52 1.94 -3.48 19.74
CA GLU A 52 0.61 -2.82 19.77
C GLU A 52 0.68 -1.29 19.66
N ASN A 53 1.88 -0.71 19.67
CA ASN A 53 2.09 0.72 19.56
C ASN A 53 1.60 1.25 18.20
N GLN A 54 1.26 2.55 18.17
CA GLN A 54 0.96 3.22 16.90
C GLN A 54 2.18 3.19 15.98
N ILE A 55 1.94 2.98 14.69
CA ILE A 55 2.99 2.99 13.68
C ILE A 55 3.44 4.43 13.49
N ASP A 56 4.72 4.70 13.77
CA ASP A 56 5.31 6.00 13.46
C ASP A 56 5.41 6.19 11.94
N LEU A 57 4.94 7.34 11.47
CA LEU A 57 4.96 7.76 10.07
C LEU A 57 5.86 8.98 9.87
N THR A 58 6.65 9.34 10.89
CA THR A 58 7.65 10.41 10.79
C THR A 58 8.54 10.15 9.59
N GLU A 59 8.75 11.20 8.79
CA GLU A 59 9.50 11.11 7.55
C GLU A 59 11.00 11.00 7.85
N GLY A 60 11.63 10.01 7.23
CA GLY A 60 13.07 9.86 7.17
C GLY A 60 13.68 10.73 6.06
N THR A 61 15.00 10.73 5.97
CA THR A 61 15.72 11.48 4.94
C THR A 61 15.64 10.75 3.60
N GLY A 62 15.13 11.41 2.54
CA GLY A 62 15.14 10.86 1.18
C GLY A 62 14.13 11.52 0.24
N LEU A 63 14.25 11.25 -1.07
CA LEU A 63 13.39 11.83 -2.11
C LEU A 63 11.98 11.24 -2.14
N SER A 64 11.82 10.02 -1.63
CA SER A 64 10.58 9.24 -1.72
C SER A 64 9.73 9.25 -0.45
N LEU A 65 9.97 10.21 0.47
CA LEU A 65 9.34 10.27 1.80
C LEU A 65 9.38 8.91 2.52
N PRO A 66 10.58 8.30 2.70
CA PRO A 66 10.68 7.06 3.44
C PRO A 66 10.23 7.28 4.89
N LYS A 67 9.80 6.23 5.58
CA LYS A 67 9.61 6.31 7.04
C LYS A 67 10.96 6.42 7.73
N LEU A 68 11.04 7.18 8.82
CA LEU A 68 12.21 7.27 9.68
C LEU A 68 12.57 5.90 10.23
N GLU A 69 11.58 5.23 10.82
CA GLU A 69 11.67 3.85 11.27
C GLU A 69 10.98 2.92 10.26
N PRO A 70 11.69 1.94 9.67
CA PRO A 70 11.10 1.00 8.72
C PRO A 70 9.92 0.21 9.33
N LEU A 71 8.88 -0.01 8.54
CA LEU A 71 7.75 -0.85 8.97
C LEU A 71 8.16 -2.33 8.89
N VAL A 72 8.06 -3.02 10.02
CA VAL A 72 8.28 -4.47 10.13
C VAL A 72 7.01 -5.15 10.65
N ALA A 73 6.66 -6.28 10.07
CA ALA A 73 5.53 -7.11 10.47
C ALA A 73 5.89 -8.59 10.39
N LEU A 74 5.25 -9.41 11.21
CA LEU A 74 5.33 -10.86 11.10
C LEU A 74 4.34 -11.33 10.05
N CYS A 75 4.76 -12.27 9.20
CA CYS A 75 3.87 -12.92 8.24
C CYS A 75 3.95 -14.44 8.43
N ARG A 76 2.79 -15.10 8.39
CA ARG A 76 2.67 -16.56 8.40
C ARG A 76 1.90 -17.01 7.17
N VAL A 77 2.31 -18.12 6.57
CA VAL A 77 1.56 -18.74 5.48
C VAL A 77 0.32 -19.39 6.08
N PRO A 78 -0.91 -19.08 5.62
CA PRO A 78 -2.10 -19.73 6.11
C PRO A 78 -2.11 -21.19 5.62
N HIS A 79 -2.61 -22.09 6.46
CA HIS A 79 -2.64 -23.55 6.21
C HIS A 79 -3.35 -23.97 4.91
N ILE A 80 -4.18 -23.10 4.34
CA ILE A 80 -4.78 -23.32 3.01
C ILE A 80 -3.74 -23.28 1.88
N MET A 81 -2.70 -22.48 2.04
CA MET A 81 -1.63 -22.29 1.05
C MET A 81 -0.55 -23.39 1.16
N ASP A 82 -0.40 -24.01 2.32
CA ASP A 82 0.48 -25.19 2.53
C ASP A 82 0.10 -26.38 1.65
N LYS A 83 -1.13 -26.40 1.11
CA LYS A 83 -1.61 -27.49 0.22
C LYS A 83 -1.35 -27.22 -1.27
N ILE A 84 -0.89 -26.02 -1.61
CA ILE A 84 -0.66 -25.57 -2.99
C ILE A 84 0.85 -25.54 -3.31
N LEU A 85 1.68 -25.30 -2.30
CA LEU A 85 3.15 -25.39 -2.35
C LEU A 85 3.62 -26.83 -2.08
#